data_AF-A0A520P8J8-F1
#
_entry.id   AF-A0A520P8J8-F1
#
_cell.length_a   1.000
_cell.length_b   1.000
_cell.length_c   1.000
_cell.angle_alpha   90.00
_cell.angle_beta   90.00
_cell.angle_gamma   90.00
#
_symmetry.space_group_name_H-M   'P 1'
#
loop_
_entity.id
_entity.type
_entity.pdbx_description
1 polymer ?
#
loop_
_entity_poly.entity_id
_entity_poly.type
_entity_poly.pdbx_seq_one_letter_code
_entity_poly.pdbx_strand_id
1 'polypeptide(L)' 'MAKIKKKRFPKKELNTWLKKHSQWNHQEWASLIEDLSTQGFHEWTDIEQGRNEIGFYLETKRR' A
#
# COMPACT_ATOMS: atom_id res chain seq x y z
N MET A 1 13.13 16.95 -19.04
CA MET A 1 12.69 16.92 -17.63
C MET A 1 11.57 15.91 -17.49
N ALA A 2 11.86 14.73 -16.93
CA ALA A 2 10.85 13.70 -16.72
C ALA A 2 9.75 14.29 -15.81
N LYS A 3 8.53 14.33 -16.35
CA LYS A 3 7.36 14.82 -15.64
C LYS A 3 7.24 13.97 -14.38
N ILE A 4 7.54 14.53 -13.21
CA ILE A 4 7.30 13.88 -11.92
C ILE A 4 5.77 13.74 -11.85
N LYS A 5 5.26 12.63 -12.40
CA LYS A 5 3.86 12.26 -12.25
C LYS A 5 3.65 12.20 -10.75
N LYS A 6 2.75 13.04 -10.21
CA LYS A 6 2.35 12.95 -8.80
C LYS A 6 1.94 11.50 -8.57
N LYS A 7 2.79 10.76 -7.86
CA LYS A 7 2.67 9.32 -7.68
C LYS A 7 1.35 9.09 -6.97
N ARG A 8 0.48 8.29 -7.58
CA ARG A 8 -0.84 8.03 -7.02
C ARG A 8 -0.67 7.10 -5.83
N PHE A 9 -1.04 7.55 -4.65
CA PHE A 9 -1.10 6.68 -3.47
C PHE A 9 -2.21 5.63 -3.67
N PRO A 10 -1.97 4.34 -3.39
CA PRO A 10 -2.92 3.25 -3.62
C PRO A 10 -4.09 3.23 -2.61
N LYS A 11 -4.70 4.38 -2.33
CA LYS A 11 -5.76 4.53 -1.32
C LYS A 11 -6.97 3.64 -1.59
N LYS A 12 -7.30 3.41 -2.87
CA LYS A 12 -8.45 2.61 -3.30
C LYS A 12 -8.20 1.13 -3.03
N GLU A 13 -7.01 0.64 -3.38
CA GLU A 13 -6.59 -0.74 -3.14
C GLU A 13 -6.51 -1.01 -1.64
N LEU A 14 -5.87 -0.12 -0.87
CA LEU A 14 -5.79 -0.24 0.60
C LEU A 14 -7.17 -0.28 1.24
N ASN A 15 -8.11 0.61 0.87
CA ASN A 15 -9.47 0.58 1.40
C ASN A 15 -10.23 -0.69 1.01
N THR A 16 -10.01 -1.22 -0.20
CA THR A 16 -10.65 -2.46 -0.66
C THR A 16 -10.10 -3.66 0.10
N TRP A 17 -8.80 -3.66 0.34
CA TRP A 17 -8.12 -4.68 1.13
C TRP A 17 -8.54 -4.64 2.60
N LEU A 18 -8.62 -3.46 3.22
CA LEU A 18 -9.12 -3.28 4.59
C LEU A 18 -10.55 -3.79 4.80
N LYS A 19 -11.40 -3.71 3.77
CA LYS A 19 -12.76 -4.28 3.82
C LYS A 19 -12.76 -5.81 3.88
N LYS A 20 -11.76 -6.45 3.30
CA LYS A 20 -11.61 -7.92 3.28
C LYS A 20 -10.82 -8.42 4.50
N HIS A 21 -9.82 -7.65 4.93
CA HIS A 21 -8.88 -8.00 5.99
C HIS A 21 -9.07 -7.05 7.17
N SER A 22 -9.98 -7.42 8.09
CA SER A 22 -10.21 -6.68 9.34
C SER A 22 -9.03 -6.81 10.31
N GLN A 23 -8.29 -7.90 10.22
CA GLN A 23 -7.00 -8.12 10.87
C GLN A 23 -6.04 -8.69 9.83
N TRP A 24 -4.80 -8.23 9.84
CA TRP A 24 -3.77 -8.72 8.94
C TRP A 24 -2.52 -9.04 9.73
N ASN A 25 -1.86 -10.11 9.30
CA ASN A 25 -0.57 -10.51 9.83
C ASN A 25 0.55 -10.10 8.86
N HIS A 26 1.79 -10.41 9.22
CA HIS A 26 2.95 -10.12 8.37
C HIS A 26 2.86 -10.74 6.97
N GLN A 27 2.19 -11.90 6.84
CA GLN A 27 2.00 -12.56 5.55
C GLN A 27 1.01 -11.81 4.64
N GLU A 28 -0.11 -11.37 5.21
CA GLU A 28 -1.12 -10.57 4.50
C GLU A 28 -0.54 -9.22 4.07
N TRP A 29 0.30 -8.63 4.94
CA TRP A 29 1.07 -7.43 4.62
C TRP A 29 2.03 -7.65 3.44
N ALA A 30 2.82 -8.72 3.46
CA ALA A 30 3.73 -9.04 2.35
C ALA A 30 2.95 -9.23 1.03
N SER A 31 1.84 -9.97 1.09
CA SER A 31 0.97 -10.17 -0.09
C SER A 31 0.37 -8.86 -0.61
N LEU A 32 0.00 -7.93 0.28
CA LEU A 32 -0.48 -6.61 -0.11
C LEU A 32 0.60 -5.80 -0.82
N ILE A 33 1.83 -5.82 -0.30
CA ILE A 33 2.96 -5.11 -0.93
C ILE A 33 3.29 -5.71 -2.30
N GLU A 34 3.23 -7.03 -2.46
CA GLU A 34 3.41 -7.68 -3.76
C GLU A 34 2.27 -7.37 -4.74
N ASP A 35 1.02 -7.37 -4.28
CA ASP A 35 -0.15 -7.04 -5.10
C ASP A 35 -0.09 -5.59 -5.58
N LEU A 36 0.25 -4.65 -4.68
CA LEU A 36 0.49 -3.25 -5.02
C LEU A 36 1.66 -3.09 -6.00
N SER A 37 2.74 -3.87 -5.83
CA SER A 37 3.87 -3.89 -6.75
C SER A 37 3.41 -4.32 -8.15
N THR A 38 2.66 -5.42 -8.23
CA THR A 38 2.12 -5.99 -9.48
C THR A 38 1.15 -5.03 -10.19
N GLN A 39 0.40 -4.24 -9.42
CA GLN A 39 -0.49 -3.20 -9.94
C GLN A 39 0.25 -1.95 -10.45
N GLY A 40 1.59 -1.88 -10.31
CA GLY A 40 2.41 -0.77 -10.77
C GLY A 40 2.69 0.29 -9.70
N PHE A 41 2.42 0.00 -8.42
CA PHE A 41 2.78 0.88 -7.29
C PHE A 41 4.16 0.59 -6.72
N HIS A 42 5.12 0.18 -7.58
CA HIS A 42 6.53 -0.02 -7.21
C HIS A 42 7.10 1.16 -6.44
N GLU A 43 6.72 2.38 -6.77
CA GLU A 43 7.25 3.56 -6.09
C GLU A 43 6.81 3.71 -4.63
N TRP A 44 5.83 2.92 -4.18
CA TRP A 44 5.41 2.80 -2.79
C TRP A 44 5.90 1.50 -2.16
N THR A 45 5.95 0.42 -2.94
CA THR A 45 6.30 -0.92 -2.45
C THR A 45 7.79 -1.24 -2.54
N ASP A 46 8.57 -0.49 -3.30
CA ASP A 46 10.02 -0.69 -3.50
C ASP A 46 10.84 0.11 -2.48
N ILE A 47 10.31 1.25 -2.03
CA ILE A 47 10.96 2.11 -1.02
C ILE A 47 10.39 1.86 0.38
N GLU A 48 11.28 1.90 1.39
CA GLU A 48 10.89 1.72 2.79
C GLU A 48 9.90 2.78 3.27
N GLN A 49 10.10 4.05 2.87
CA GLN A 49 9.19 5.13 3.22
C GLN A 49 7.77 4.88 2.71
N GLY A 50 7.62 4.37 1.49
CA GLY A 50 6.32 4.09 0.89
C GLY A 50 5.61 2.93 1.59
N ARG A 51 6.36 1.88 1.96
CA ARG A 51 5.87 0.79 2.82
C ARG A 51 5.42 1.33 4.17
N ASN A 52 6.19 2.20 4.82
CA ASN A 52 5.80 2.82 6.08
C ASN A 52 4.52 3.65 5.94
N GLU A 53 4.35 4.43 4.87
CA GLU A 53 3.12 5.18 4.63
C GLU A 53 1.91 4.26 4.38
N ILE A 54 2.08 3.16 3.65
CA ILE A 54 1.04 2.15 3.48
C ILE A 54 0.67 1.54 4.84
N GLY A 55 1.66 1.16 5.65
CA GLY A 55 1.45 0.55 6.97
C GLY A 55 0.72 1.49 7.92
N PHE A 56 1.17 2.75 7.98
CA PHE A 56 0.53 3.81 8.75
C PHE A 56 -0.91 4.07 8.28
N TYR A 57 -1.16 4.10 6.97
CA TYR A 57 -2.51 4.27 6.43
C TYR A 57 -3.44 3.13 6.84
N LEU A 58 -2.96 1.89 6.80
CA LEU A 58 -3.73 0.73 7.25
C LEU A 58 -4.01 0.81 8.76
N GLU A 59 -2.99 1.08 9.57
CA GLU A 59 -3.11 1.17 11.04
C GLU A 59 -4.09 2.28 11.46
N THR A 60 -4.03 3.45 10.84
CA THR A 60 -4.96 4.57 11.10
C THR A 60 -6.40 4.26 10.69
N LYS A 61 -6.59 3.39 9.69
CA LYS A 61 -7.91 2.94 9.24
C LYS A 61 -8.44 1.72 9.97
N ARG A 62 -7.66 1.10 10.84
CA ARG A 62 -8.03 -0.08 11.66
C ARG A 62 -8.98 0.26 12.83
N ARG A 63 -9.63 1.42 12.81
CA ARG A 63 -10.39 1.99 13.92
C ARG A 63 -11.87 1.65 13.86
#